data_AF-A0A1M6URH6-F1
#
_entry.id   AF-A0A1M6URH6-F1
#
_cell.length_a   1.000
_cell.length_b   1.000
_cell.length_c   1.000
_cell.angle_alpha   90.00
_cell.angle_beta   90.00
_cell.angle_gamma   90.00
#
_symmetry.space_group_name_H-M   'P 1'
#
loop_
_entity.id
_entity.type
_entity.pdbx_description
1 polymer ?
#
loop_
_entity_poly.entity_id
_entity_poly.type
_entity_poly.pdbx_seq_one_letter_code
_entity_poly.pdbx_strand_id
1 'polypeptide(L)'
;MDLFTLIAISVGIYSGLWGFLSVKIGLITWVGFIGCTSYFASGGKRIGFKKSLFANITGVFWAVCIIFFSTKALPFNIGYIFTGIFSFVMCYQARFKALDFIPGAFLGACSTFGVNGDFKIVIPSLICGAIIGFASDYTGEFIYKTIKK
;
A
#
# COMPACT_ATOMS: atom_id res chain seq x y z
N MET A 1 12.92 13.43 -24.64
CA MET A 1 11.91 12.93 -23.69
C MET A 1 12.28 13.34 -22.29
N ASP A 2 11.32 13.90 -21.57
CA ASP A 2 11.40 14.22 -20.15
C ASP A 2 11.33 12.94 -19.28
N LEU A 3 11.84 13.04 -18.05
CA LEU A 3 11.87 11.94 -17.09
C LEU A 3 10.47 11.43 -16.75
N PHE A 4 9.49 12.33 -16.62
CA PHE A 4 8.13 11.97 -16.26
C PHE A 4 7.44 11.13 -17.33
N THR A 5 7.65 11.43 -18.61
CA THR A 5 7.14 10.63 -19.71
C THR A 5 7.74 9.21 -19.71
N LEU A 6 9.03 9.07 -19.41
CA LEU A 6 9.68 7.76 -19.31
C LEU A 6 9.16 6.93 -18.13
N ILE A 7 8.97 7.57 -16.97
CA ILE A 7 8.35 6.94 -15.81
C ILE A 7 6.91 6.54 -16.13
N ALA A 8 6.12 7.40 -16.78
CA ALA A 8 4.74 7.11 -17.16
C ALA A 8 4.62 5.89 -18.08
N ILE A 9 5.49 5.79 -19.10
CA ILE A 9 5.55 4.63 -20.00
C ILE A 9 5.87 3.36 -19.20
N SER A 10 6.90 3.43 -18.34
CA SER A 10 7.29 2.31 -17.48
C SER A 10 6.14 1.87 -16.57
N VAL A 11 5.53 2.80 -15.83
CA VAL A 11 4.39 2.54 -14.95
C VAL A 11 3.22 1.92 -15.71
N GLY A 12 2.92 2.38 -16.93
CA GLY A 12 1.88 1.80 -17.77
C GLY A 12 2.14 0.33 -18.12
N ILE A 13 3.35 0.00 -18.56
CA ILE A 13 3.75 -1.38 -18.90
C ILE A 13 3.66 -2.29 -17.68
N TYR A 14 4.25 -1.86 -16.56
CA TYR A 14 4.25 -2.62 -15.31
C TYR A 14 2.84 -2.78 -14.71
N SER A 15 1.97 -1.78 -14.87
CA SER A 15 0.56 -1.83 -14.43
C SER A 15 -0.25 -2.81 -15.26
N GLY A 16 -0.06 -2.83 -16.58
CA GLY A 16 -0.68 -3.83 -17.46
C GLY A 16 -0.23 -5.25 -17.11
N LEU A 17 1.07 -5.44 -16.88
CA LEU A 17 1.63 -6.73 -16.45
C LEU A 17 1.05 -7.16 -15.09
N TRP A 18 0.93 -6.23 -14.13
CA TRP A 18 0.33 -6.51 -12.83
C TRP A 18 -1.13 -6.91 -12.93
N GLY A 19 -1.92 -6.21 -13.75
CA GLY A 19 -3.33 -6.54 -13.98
C GLY A 19 -3.50 -7.99 -14.44
N PHE A 20 -2.66 -8.45 -15.36
CA PHE A 20 -2.65 -9.84 -15.81
C PHE A 20 -2.12 -10.82 -14.75
N LEU A 21 -0.98 -10.51 -14.13
CA LEU A 21 -0.31 -11.41 -13.22
C LEU A 21 -1.12 -11.64 -11.94
N SER A 22 -1.66 -10.56 -11.35
CA SER A 22 -2.45 -10.60 -10.11
C SER A 22 -3.62 -11.56 -10.19
N VAL A 23 -4.35 -11.58 -11.31
CA VAL A 23 -5.45 -12.51 -11.56
C VAL A 23 -4.97 -13.96 -11.58
N LYS A 24 -3.83 -14.24 -12.24
CA LYS A 24 -3.27 -15.60 -12.32
C LYS A 24 -2.81 -16.16 -10.98
N ILE A 25 -2.26 -15.31 -10.12
CA ILE A 25 -1.71 -15.71 -8.81
C ILE A 25 -2.74 -15.58 -7.68
N GLY A 26 -3.98 -15.18 -7.98
CA GLY A 26 -5.06 -15.05 -7.00
C GLY A 26 -4.91 -13.86 -6.03
N LEU A 27 -4.16 -12.82 -6.43
CA LEU A 27 -4.01 -11.59 -5.65
C LEU A 27 -5.01 -10.52 -6.09
N ILE A 28 -5.31 -9.58 -5.19
CA ILE A 28 -6.28 -8.52 -5.46
C ILE A 28 -5.57 -7.39 -6.22
N THR A 29 -5.88 -7.27 -7.52
CA THR A 29 -5.26 -6.29 -8.42
C THR A 29 -5.31 -4.87 -7.85
N TRP A 30 -6.46 -4.45 -7.33
CA TRP A 30 -6.68 -3.11 -6.77
C TRP A 30 -5.87 -2.84 -5.51
N VAL A 31 -5.72 -3.84 -4.64
CA VAL A 31 -4.87 -3.73 -3.45
C VAL A 31 -3.40 -3.62 -3.86
N GLY A 32 -2.98 -4.30 -4.93
CA GLY A 32 -1.66 -4.07 -5.52
C GLY A 32 -1.49 -2.66 -6.07
N PHE A 33 -2.50 -2.10 -6.72
CA PHE A 33 -2.44 -0.69 -7.14
C PHE A 33 -2.36 0.27 -5.94
N ILE A 34 -3.04 -0.02 -4.83
CA ILE A 34 -2.89 0.74 -3.59
C ILE A 34 -1.44 0.65 -3.07
N GLY A 35 -0.82 -0.52 -3.13
CA GLY A 35 0.59 -0.71 -2.81
C GLY A 35 1.51 0.18 -3.68
N CYS A 36 1.30 0.16 -5.00
CA CYS A 36 2.04 1.01 -5.95
C CYS A 36 1.83 2.51 -5.68
N THR A 37 0.58 2.94 -5.46
CA THR A 37 0.22 4.33 -5.14
C THR A 37 0.87 4.77 -3.84
N SER A 38 0.86 3.93 -2.80
CA SER A 38 1.48 4.23 -1.52
C SER A 38 2.99 4.41 -1.65
N TYR A 39 3.65 3.65 -2.53
CA TYR A 39 5.07 3.83 -2.86
C TYR A 39 5.33 5.23 -3.42
N PHE A 40 4.61 5.63 -4.48
CA PHE A 40 4.79 6.95 -5.09
C PHE A 40 4.45 8.09 -4.12
N ALA A 41 3.36 7.94 -3.35
CA ALA A 41 2.92 8.92 -2.36
C ALA A 41 3.91 9.10 -1.19
N SER A 42 4.69 8.08 -0.87
CA SER A 42 5.74 8.15 0.17
C SER A 42 7.04 8.82 -0.28
N GLY A 43 7.09 9.37 -1.49
CA GLY A 43 8.26 10.05 -2.06
C GLY A 43 9.19 9.15 -2.88
N GLY A 44 8.78 7.91 -3.16
CA GLY A 44 9.51 6.96 -4.00
C GLY A 44 10.89 6.57 -3.45
N LYS A 45 11.73 6.02 -4.34
CA LYS A 45 13.07 5.50 -4.00
C LYS A 45 13.04 4.41 -2.93
N ARG A 46 14.21 3.99 -2.46
CA ARG A 46 14.33 2.96 -1.41
C ARG A 46 13.73 3.37 -0.06
N ILE A 47 13.78 4.67 0.26
CA ILE A 47 13.28 5.18 1.55
C ILE A 47 11.75 5.20 1.55
N GLY A 48 11.13 5.72 0.49
CA GLY A 48 9.68 5.69 0.31
C GLY A 48 9.15 4.26 0.28
N PHE A 49 9.80 3.36 -0.47
CA PHE A 49 9.43 1.94 -0.49
C PHE A 49 9.32 1.32 0.91
N LYS A 50 10.34 1.49 1.75
CA LYS A 50 10.32 0.96 3.12
C LYS A 50 9.21 1.62 3.94
N LYS A 51 9.08 2.95 3.89
CA LYS A 51 8.06 3.69 4.64
C LYS A 51 6.64 3.25 4.28
N SER A 52 6.34 3.20 2.98
CA SER A 52 5.08 2.73 2.43
C SER A 52 4.78 1.30 2.90
N LEU A 53 5.75 0.38 2.79
CA LEU A 53 5.57 -1.01 3.18
C LEU A 53 5.24 -1.16 4.67
N PHE A 54 6.04 -0.52 5.54
CA PHE A 54 5.82 -0.57 6.98
C PHE A 54 4.49 0.08 7.37
N ALA A 55 4.18 1.26 6.82
CA ALA A 55 2.90 1.94 7.07
C ALA A 55 1.72 1.06 6.65
N ASN A 56 1.75 0.49 5.44
CA ASN A 56 0.71 -0.40 4.93
C ASN A 56 0.51 -1.63 5.84
N ILE A 57 1.58 -2.33 6.21
CA ILE A 57 1.50 -3.54 7.05
C ILE A 57 0.95 -3.21 8.44
N THR A 58 1.38 -2.11 9.05
CA THR A 58 0.81 -1.67 10.34
C THR A 58 -0.67 -1.32 10.20
N GLY A 59 -1.07 -0.69 9.10
CA GLY A 59 -2.47 -0.45 8.75
C GLY A 59 -3.31 -1.72 8.69
N VAL A 60 -2.81 -2.76 8.00
CA VAL A 60 -3.46 -4.07 7.96
C VAL A 60 -3.62 -4.65 9.37
N PHE A 61 -2.57 -4.58 10.19
CA PHE A 61 -2.61 -5.06 11.58
C PHE A 61 -3.71 -4.36 12.38
N TRP A 62 -3.80 -3.03 12.32
CA TRP A 62 -4.84 -2.28 13.02
C TRP A 62 -6.25 -2.58 12.50
N ALA A 63 -6.42 -2.79 11.19
CA ALA A 63 -7.71 -3.20 10.64
C ALA A 63 -8.15 -4.59 11.12
N VAL A 64 -7.24 -5.57 11.18
CA VAL A 64 -7.55 -6.89 11.75
C VAL A 64 -7.96 -6.77 13.22
N CYS A 65 -7.27 -5.93 14.00
CA CYS A 65 -7.67 -5.64 15.38
C CYS A 65 -9.08 -5.04 15.45
N ILE A 66 -9.39 -4.02 14.63
CA ILE A 66 -10.72 -3.40 14.58
C ILE A 66 -11.79 -4.44 14.28
N ILE A 67 -11.61 -5.28 13.25
CA ILE A 67 -12.57 -6.32 12.88
C ILE A 67 -12.75 -7.30 14.04
N PHE A 68 -11.66 -7.82 14.61
CA PHE A 68 -11.72 -8.79 15.70
C PHE A 68 -12.46 -8.28 16.93
N PHE A 69 -12.16 -7.05 17.37
CA PHE A 69 -12.84 -6.44 18.52
C PHE A 69 -14.31 -6.09 18.21
N SER A 70 -14.60 -5.67 16.98
CA SER A 70 -15.96 -5.34 16.56
C SER A 70 -16.85 -6.58 16.45
N THR A 71 -16.31 -7.72 15.99
CA THR A 71 -17.09 -8.98 15.88
C THR A 71 -17.35 -9.65 17.22
N LYS A 72 -16.46 -9.48 18.21
CA LYS A 72 -16.65 -10.05 19.56
C LYS A 72 -17.54 -9.20 20.47
N ALA A 73 -17.74 -7.93 20.16
CA ALA A 73 -18.61 -7.05 20.92
C ALA A 73 -20.07 -7.21 20.46
N LEU A 74 -20.88 -7.86 21.29
CA LEU A 74 -22.36 -7.97 21.25
C LEU A 74 -23.07 -6.62 20.98
N PRO A 75 -24.38 -6.62 20.61
CA PRO A 75 -25.00 -6.00 19.42
C PRO A 75 -25.00 -4.46 19.35
N PHE A 76 -24.33 -3.79 20.29
CA PHE A 76 -24.21 -2.35 20.32
C PHE A 76 -23.15 -1.90 19.30
N ASN A 77 -23.35 -0.72 18.71
CA ASN A 77 -22.50 -0.07 17.70
C ASN A 77 -21.06 0.30 18.20
N ILE A 78 -20.45 -0.52 19.04
CA ILE A 78 -19.12 -0.34 19.66
C ILE A 78 -18.00 -0.36 18.59
N GLY A 79 -18.25 -0.94 17.42
CA GLY A 79 -17.29 -0.93 16.30
C GLY A 79 -16.83 0.48 15.89
N TYR A 80 -17.70 1.49 16.00
CA TYR A 80 -17.31 2.88 15.71
C TYR A 80 -16.34 3.45 16.75
N ILE A 81 -16.47 3.04 18.02
CA ILE A 81 -15.56 3.45 19.09
C ILE A 81 -14.18 2.85 18.84
N PHE A 82 -14.10 1.56 18.54
CA PHE A 82 -12.81 0.91 18.20
C PHE A 82 -12.20 1.51 16.94
N THR A 83 -13.00 1.81 15.91
CA THR A 83 -12.52 2.49 14.71
C THR A 83 -11.90 3.85 15.05
N GLY A 84 -12.52 4.63 15.95
CA GLY A 84 -11.96 5.89 16.44
C GLY A 84 -10.64 5.71 17.21
N ILE A 85 -10.60 4.77 18.15
CA ILE A 85 -9.40 4.47 18.96
C ILE A 85 -8.24 4.04 18.06
N PHE A 86 -8.46 3.08 17.17
CA PHE A 86 -7.39 2.58 16.30
C PHE A 86 -6.99 3.60 15.23
N SER A 87 -7.90 4.48 14.78
CA SER A 87 -7.53 5.63 13.93
C SER A 87 -6.62 6.61 14.66
N PHE A 88 -6.87 6.86 15.95
CA PHE A 88 -5.96 7.64 16.78
C PHE A 88 -4.58 6.97 16.88
N VAL A 89 -4.53 5.66 17.10
CA VAL A 89 -3.27 4.90 17.19
C VAL A 89 -2.50 4.94 15.86
N MET A 90 -3.19 4.81 14.72
CA MET A 90 -2.59 4.92 13.38
C MET A 90 -1.95 6.30 13.13
N CYS A 91 -2.56 7.37 13.65
CA CYS A 91 -1.94 8.70 13.61
C CYS A 91 -0.80 8.85 14.62
N TYR A 92 -0.95 8.27 15.83
CA TYR A 92 0.06 8.36 16.89
C TYR A 92 1.37 7.65 16.53
N GLN A 93 1.30 6.50 15.86
CA GLN A 93 2.50 5.77 15.42
C GLN A 93 3.38 6.54 14.42
N ALA A 94 2.86 7.61 13.79
CA ALA A 94 3.63 8.43 12.87
C ALA A 94 4.76 9.23 13.54
N ARG A 95 4.84 9.22 14.87
CA ARG A 95 6.01 9.70 15.61
C ARG A 95 7.29 8.89 15.31
N PHE A 96 7.15 7.64 14.86
CA PHE A 96 8.29 6.84 14.43
C PHE A 96 8.67 7.18 12.98
N LYS A 97 9.96 7.50 12.73
CA LYS A 97 10.46 7.90 11.40
C LYS A 97 10.19 6.90 10.27
N ALA A 98 9.98 5.62 10.59
CA ALA A 98 9.66 4.58 9.62
C ALA A 98 8.15 4.50 9.27
N LEU A 99 7.29 5.08 10.10
CA LEU A 99 5.83 5.05 10.00
C LEU A 99 5.24 6.46 9.86
N ASP A 100 6.07 7.46 9.56
CA ASP A 100 5.66 8.86 9.43
C ASP A 100 4.68 9.11 8.26
N PHE A 101 4.55 8.11 7.37
CA PHE A 101 3.57 8.11 6.29
C PHE A 101 2.18 7.63 6.78
N ILE A 102 1.46 8.51 7.50
CA ILE A 102 0.09 8.27 8.00
C ILE A 102 -0.84 7.73 6.90
N PRO A 103 -0.88 8.29 5.67
CA PRO A 103 -1.78 7.78 4.64
C PRO A 103 -1.57 6.30 4.32
N GLY A 104 -0.35 5.77 4.44
CA GLY A 104 -0.06 4.35 4.22
C GLY A 104 -0.77 3.44 5.23
N ALA A 105 -0.84 3.84 6.50
CA ALA A 105 -1.57 3.08 7.50
C ALA A 105 -3.07 2.99 7.16
N PHE A 106 -3.68 4.10 6.73
CA PHE A 106 -5.08 4.10 6.29
C PHE A 106 -5.29 3.30 5.00
N LEU A 107 -4.37 3.38 4.03
CA LEU A 107 -4.45 2.60 2.80
C LEU A 107 -4.41 1.09 3.07
N GLY A 108 -3.51 0.63 3.96
CA GLY A 108 -3.45 -0.77 4.39
C GLY A 108 -4.70 -1.21 5.16
N ALA A 109 -5.21 -0.34 6.04
CA ALA A 109 -6.43 -0.61 6.79
C ALA A 109 -7.66 -0.73 5.88
N CYS A 110 -7.87 0.25 5.00
CA CYS A 110 -8.97 0.27 4.02
C CYS A 110 -8.90 -0.93 3.06
N SER A 111 -7.70 -1.32 2.62
CA SER A 111 -7.52 -2.51 1.79
C SER A 111 -7.99 -3.78 2.50
N THR A 112 -7.76 -3.85 3.82
CA THR A 112 -8.17 -4.98 4.66
C THR A 112 -9.67 -5.01 4.92
N PHE A 113 -10.27 -3.84 5.18
CA PHE A 113 -11.73 -3.72 5.31
C PHE A 113 -12.45 -4.09 4.02
N GLY A 114 -11.91 -3.70 2.86
CA GLY A 114 -12.50 -3.99 1.55
C GLY A 114 -12.59 -5.47 1.21
N VAL A 115 -11.89 -6.35 1.93
CA VAL A 115 -11.96 -7.81 1.77
C VAL A 115 -12.33 -8.55 3.05
N ASN A 116 -13.12 -7.90 3.91
CA ASN A 116 -13.65 -8.51 5.13
C ASN A 116 -12.57 -9.08 6.07
N GLY A 117 -11.39 -8.47 6.10
CA GLY A 117 -10.31 -8.88 7.01
C GLY A 117 -9.39 -9.97 6.51
N ASP A 118 -9.47 -10.36 5.22
CA ASP A 118 -8.53 -11.33 4.64
C ASP A 118 -7.12 -10.72 4.44
N PHE A 119 -6.40 -10.59 5.55
CA PHE A 119 -5.03 -10.08 5.58
C PHE A 119 -4.05 -10.97 4.79
N LYS A 120 -4.37 -12.26 4.60
CA LYS A 120 -3.48 -13.21 3.92
C LYS A 120 -3.34 -12.89 2.44
N ILE A 121 -4.39 -12.38 1.81
CA ILE A 121 -4.35 -11.94 0.41
C ILE A 121 -3.92 -10.48 0.31
N VAL A 122 -4.30 -9.64 1.27
CA VAL A 122 -3.99 -8.19 1.26
C VAL A 122 -2.50 -7.92 1.42
N ILE A 123 -1.83 -8.57 2.37
CA ILE A 123 -0.40 -8.32 2.63
C ILE A 123 0.45 -8.63 1.39
N PRO A 124 0.37 -9.82 0.76
CA PRO A 124 1.10 -10.09 -0.47
C PRO A 124 0.72 -9.15 -1.61
N SER A 125 -0.56 -8.80 -1.76
CA SER A 125 -1.02 -7.86 -2.78
C SER A 125 -0.35 -6.48 -2.62
N LEU A 126 -0.33 -5.92 -1.40
CA LEU A 126 0.32 -4.65 -1.09
C LEU A 126 1.83 -4.70 -1.34
N ILE A 127 2.49 -5.78 -0.93
CA ILE A 127 3.94 -5.97 -1.13
C ILE A 127 4.27 -6.03 -2.61
N CYS A 128 3.59 -6.88 -3.38
CA CYS A 128 3.80 -6.99 -4.82
C CYS A 128 3.53 -5.67 -5.54
N GLY A 129 2.47 -4.97 -5.15
CA GLY A 129 2.14 -3.63 -5.63
C GLY A 129 3.26 -2.62 -5.41
N ALA A 130 3.80 -2.57 -4.19
CA ALA A 130 4.92 -1.69 -3.86
C ALA A 130 6.19 -2.05 -4.66
N ILE A 131 6.46 -3.36 -4.86
CA ILE A 131 7.62 -3.83 -5.65
C ILE A 131 7.48 -3.37 -7.10
N ILE A 132 6.28 -3.43 -7.66
CA ILE A 132 5.98 -2.97 -9.02
C ILE A 132 6.15 -1.46 -9.12
N GLY A 133 5.67 -0.70 -8.14
CA GLY A 133 5.91 0.75 -8.06
C GLY A 133 7.40 1.08 -8.05
N PHE A 134 8.18 0.39 -7.22
CA PHE A 134 9.63 0.56 -7.18
C PHE A 134 10.32 0.17 -8.49
N ALA A 135 9.95 -0.95 -9.10
CA ALA A 135 10.54 -1.42 -10.35
C ALA A 135 10.23 -0.47 -11.52
N SER A 136 9.00 0.04 -11.60
CA SER A 136 8.59 0.96 -12.65
C SER A 136 9.31 2.30 -12.57
N ASP A 137 9.45 2.87 -11.37
CA ASP A 137 10.21 4.09 -11.11
C ASP A 137 11.70 3.93 -11.45
N TYR A 138 12.32 2.84 -10.96
CA TYR A 138 13.72 2.54 -11.24
C TYR A 138 14.00 2.35 -12.74
N THR A 139 13.11 1.65 -13.45
CA THR A 139 13.25 1.42 -14.89
C THR A 139 13.14 2.74 -15.68
N GLY A 140 12.23 3.63 -15.29
CA GLY A 140 12.09 4.96 -15.90
C GLY A 140 13.34 5.82 -15.72
N GLU A 141 13.89 5.86 -14.50
CA GLU A 141 15.15 6.56 -14.23
C GLU A 141 16.33 5.97 -15.01
N PHE A 142 16.41 4.64 -15.12
CA PHE A 142 17.49 3.96 -15.84
C PHE A 142 17.50 4.29 -17.32
N ILE A 143 16.32 4.25 -17.97
CA ILE A 143 16.19 4.60 -19.39
C ILE A 143 16.56 6.08 -19.61
N TYR A 144 16.10 6.97 -18.74
CA TYR A 144 16.42 8.40 -18.83
C TYR A 144 17.93 8.67 -18.73
N LYS A 145 18.62 8.01 -17.80
CA LYS A 145 20.08 8.09 -17.65
C LYS A 145 20.82 7.55 -18.87
N THR A 146 20.26 6.57 -19.57
CA THR A 146 20.88 5.96 -20.76
C THR A 146 20.71 6.86 -22.00
N ILE A 147 19.57 7.54 -22.15
CA ILE A 147 19.29 8.42 -23.29
C ILE A 147 20.05 9.76 -23.18
N LYS A 148 20.31 10.25 -21.97
CA LYS A 148 21.05 11.51 -21.73
C LYS A 148 22.56 11.34 -21.65
N LYS A 149 23.07 10.13 -21.80
CA LYS A 149 24.50 9.82 -21.84
C LYS A 149 24.99 9.81 -23.28
#